data_AF-A0A0F9PBF7-F1
#
_entry.id   AF-A0A0F9PBF7-F1
#
_cell.length_a   1.000
_cell.length_b   1.000
_cell.length_c   1.000
_cell.angle_alpha   90.00
_cell.angle_beta   90.00
_cell.angle_gamma   90.00
#
_symmetry.space_group_name_H-M   'P 1'
#
loop_
_entity.id
_entity.type
_entity.pdbx_description
1 polymer ?
#
loop_
_entity_poly.entity_id
_entity_poly.type
_entity_poly.pdbx_seq_one_letter_code
_entity_poly.pdbx_strand_id
1 'polypeptide(L)'
;MATETTSDGLADATGIVTHAAETPGMPQLNFDHWGNQIFWLILALIATYFILSRVALPRIGAVLAERQGTITNDIAAAEDLKVKAQEAEAAYDQALIDARAEAQQIVAQAKADMQADLDIEMAKADAEIAAQVAESEKAIAEIRASAMVNVQAVAKDTAEALVAALGGTADATTVDAAVDARMKG
;
A
#
# COMPACT_ATOMS: atom_id res chain seq x y z
N MET A 1 -13.04 97.47 -93.01
CA MET A 1 -14.30 97.26 -93.73
C MET A 1 -14.89 95.95 -93.20
N ALA A 2 -16.01 96.03 -92.45
CA ALA A 2 -16.90 94.95 -91.96
C ALA A 2 -16.27 93.83 -91.07
N THR A 3 -16.88 93.25 -90.02
CA THR A 3 -18.18 93.32 -89.33
C THR A 3 -18.05 92.48 -88.04
N GLU A 4 -18.90 92.76 -87.05
CA GLU A 4 -19.05 92.13 -85.73
C GLU A 4 -19.36 90.61 -85.76
N THR A 5 -19.07 89.85 -84.68
CA THR A 5 -20.11 89.34 -83.73
C THR A 5 -19.55 88.43 -82.63
N THR A 6 -20.10 88.68 -81.44
CA THR A 6 -20.03 88.03 -80.12
C THR A 6 -20.29 86.51 -80.09
N SER A 7 -19.52 85.78 -79.28
CA SER A 7 -20.06 84.85 -78.28
C SER A 7 -18.97 84.32 -77.35
N ASP A 8 -18.69 85.11 -76.30
CA ASP A 8 -18.17 84.60 -75.04
C ASP A 8 -19.35 83.94 -74.30
N GLY A 9 -19.27 82.66 -73.93
CA GLY A 9 -20.37 82.01 -73.21
C GLY A 9 -20.57 80.48 -73.30
N LEU A 10 -19.61 79.69 -73.78
CA LEU A 10 -19.76 78.21 -73.81
C LEU A 10 -18.66 77.42 -73.11
N ALA A 11 -17.57 78.04 -72.67
CA ALA A 11 -16.44 77.35 -72.02
C ALA A 11 -16.67 77.06 -70.51
N ASP A 12 -17.60 77.76 -69.85
CA ASP A 12 -17.74 77.71 -68.39
C ASP A 12 -18.83 76.71 -67.92
N ALA A 13 -19.56 76.06 -68.85
CA ALA A 13 -20.71 75.21 -68.54
C ALA A 13 -20.42 73.69 -68.62
N THR A 14 -19.27 73.27 -69.15
CA THR A 14 -18.90 71.85 -69.28
C THR A 14 -17.49 71.63 -68.73
N GLY A 15 -17.41 71.22 -67.45
CA GLY A 15 -16.16 70.96 -66.73
C GLY A 15 -15.25 69.94 -67.42
N ILE A 16 -14.44 70.41 -68.37
CA ILE A 16 -13.37 69.67 -69.02
C ILE A 16 -12.16 70.61 -69.08
N VAL A 17 -11.31 70.52 -68.05
CA VAL A 17 -9.98 71.12 -68.09
C VAL A 17 -9.10 70.26 -68.99
N THR A 18 -8.83 70.78 -70.19
CA THR A 18 -7.98 70.17 -71.20
C THR A 18 -6.52 70.17 -70.75
N HIS A 19 -6.00 68.99 -70.39
CA HIS A 19 -4.56 68.76 -70.24
C HIS A 19 -3.96 68.40 -71.60
N ALA A 20 -3.13 69.30 -72.15
CA ALA A 20 -2.36 69.07 -73.37
C ALA A 20 -1.02 68.38 -73.07
N ALA A 21 -0.54 67.59 -74.03
CA ALA A 21 0.33 66.43 -73.86
C ALA A 21 1.85 66.70 -73.92
N GLU A 22 2.61 65.99 -73.07
CA GLU A 22 3.99 65.54 -73.35
C GLU A 22 4.17 64.06 -72.94
N THR A 23 4.63 63.25 -73.90
CA THR A 23 5.16 61.86 -73.90
C THR A 23 4.64 60.82 -72.88
N PRO A 24 3.96 59.73 -73.30
CA PRO A 24 3.56 58.63 -72.43
C PRO A 24 4.73 57.69 -72.13
N GLY A 25 5.64 58.12 -71.25
CA GLY A 25 6.41 57.19 -70.42
C GLY A 25 5.45 56.55 -69.42
N MET A 26 5.55 55.23 -69.18
CA MET A 26 4.74 54.57 -68.15
C MET A 26 4.75 55.44 -66.87
N PRO A 27 3.60 55.86 -66.32
CA PRO A 27 3.54 56.80 -65.18
C PRO A 27 4.37 56.38 -63.97
N GLN A 28 4.73 55.09 -63.90
CA GLN A 28 5.56 54.44 -62.89
C GLN A 28 7.05 54.85 -62.95
N LEU A 29 7.54 55.34 -64.08
CA LEU A 29 8.94 55.66 -64.34
C LEU A 29 9.24 57.17 -64.32
N ASN A 30 8.28 58.00 -63.87
CA ASN A 30 8.51 59.42 -63.68
C ASN A 30 9.28 59.66 -62.37
N PHE A 31 10.54 60.10 -62.48
CA PHE A 31 11.46 60.32 -61.35
C PHE A 31 11.12 61.53 -60.48
N ASP A 32 10.24 62.44 -60.94
CA ASP A 32 9.88 63.65 -60.19
C ASP A 32 9.18 63.36 -58.86
N HIS A 33 8.49 62.21 -58.76
CA HIS A 33 7.79 61.80 -57.53
C HIS A 33 8.62 60.88 -56.62
N TRP A 34 9.77 60.40 -57.09
CA TRP A 34 10.57 59.41 -56.36
C TRP A 34 11.13 59.96 -55.05
N GLY A 35 11.52 61.24 -54.99
CA GLY A 35 12.03 61.86 -53.77
C GLY A 35 11.00 61.86 -52.63
N ASN A 36 9.76 62.23 -52.92
CA ASN A 36 8.66 62.20 -51.95
C ASN A 36 8.32 60.76 -51.53
N GLN A 37 8.26 59.82 -52.48
CA GLN A 37 7.98 58.41 -52.17
C GLN A 37 9.07 57.79 -51.29
N ILE A 38 10.34 58.04 -51.59
CA ILE A 38 11.49 57.55 -50.82
C ILE A 38 11.48 58.15 -49.41
N PHE A 39 11.17 59.45 -49.27
CA PHE A 39 11.06 60.08 -47.95
C PHE A 39 10.01 59.38 -47.06
N TRP A 40 8.80 59.16 -47.58
CA TRP A 40 7.75 58.46 -46.82
C TRP A 40 8.09 56.99 -46.58
N LEU A 41 8.75 56.30 -47.51
CA LEU A 41 9.23 54.93 -47.30
C LEU A 41 10.25 54.85 -46.16
N ILE A 42 11.22 55.76 -46.11
CA ILE A 42 12.19 55.82 -45.02
C ILE A 42 11.49 56.13 -43.70
N LEU A 43 10.57 57.09 -43.69
CA LEU A 43 9.82 57.43 -42.49
C LEU A 43 8.96 56.25 -41.98
N ALA A 44 8.27 55.56 -42.88
CA ALA A 44 7.47 54.38 -42.56
C ALA A 44 8.34 53.21 -42.09
N LEU A 45 9.51 53.00 -42.70
CA LEU A 45 10.48 51.99 -42.28
C LEU A 45 10.97 52.27 -40.86
N ILE A 46 11.36 53.51 -40.56
CA ILE A 46 11.81 53.91 -39.23
C ILE A 46 10.67 53.75 -38.22
N ALA A 47 9.47 54.23 -38.52
CA ALA A 47 8.31 54.09 -37.64
C ALA A 47 8.00 52.61 -37.34
N THR A 48 7.99 51.76 -38.38
CA THR A 48 7.74 50.32 -38.23
C THR A 48 8.86 49.63 -37.45
N TYR A 49 10.12 49.99 -37.70
CA TYR A 49 11.27 49.49 -36.96
C TYR A 49 11.18 49.82 -35.47
N PHE A 50 10.80 51.05 -35.12
CA PHE A 50 10.60 51.44 -33.71
C PHE A 50 9.44 50.67 -33.06
N ILE A 51 8.32 50.48 -33.77
CA ILE A 51 7.19 49.69 -33.27
C ILE A 51 7.60 48.23 -33.02
N LEU A 52 8.30 47.61 -33.97
CA LEU A 52 8.72 46.22 -33.84
C LEU A 52 9.77 46.05 -32.74
N SER A 53 10.80 46.89 -32.72
CA SER A 53 11.89 46.82 -31.73
C SER A 53 11.42 47.13 -30.32
N ARG A 54 10.50 48.10 -30.15
CA ARG A 54 10.10 48.58 -28.83
C ARG A 54 8.82 47.97 -28.29
N VAL A 55 7.96 47.41 -29.14
CA VAL A 55 6.65 46.87 -28.72
C VAL A 55 6.48 45.40 -29.12
N ALA A 56 6.65 45.04 -30.39
CA ALA A 56 6.31 43.68 -30.85
C ALA A 56 7.29 42.61 -30.34
N LEU A 57 8.60 42.81 -30.56
CA LEU A 57 9.65 41.89 -30.11
C LEU A 57 9.67 41.69 -28.58
N PRO A 58 9.62 42.75 -27.74
CA PRO A 58 9.62 42.54 -26.29
C PRO A 58 8.37 41.82 -25.79
N ARG A 59 7.20 42.02 -26.42
CA ARG A 59 5.98 41.27 -26.06
C ARG A 59 6.11 39.78 -26.38
N ILE A 60 6.64 39.43 -27.55
CA ILE A 60 6.87 38.03 -27.92
C ILE A 60 7.92 37.39 -27.01
N GLY A 61 9.00 38.12 -26.71
CA GLY A 61 10.03 37.68 -25.78
C GLY A 61 9.48 37.40 -24.37
N ALA A 62 8.58 38.25 -23.86
CA ALA A 62 7.94 38.05 -22.57
C ALA A 62 7.09 36.76 -22.52
N VAL A 63 6.27 36.50 -23.55
CA VAL A 63 5.47 35.27 -23.62
C VAL A 63 6.34 34.02 -23.74
N LEU A 64 7.44 34.09 -24.49
CA LEU A 64 8.36 32.97 -24.62
C LEU A 64 9.09 32.69 -23.30
N ALA A 65 9.53 33.74 -22.61
CA ALA A 65 10.16 33.63 -21.30
C ALA A 65 9.19 33.07 -20.24
N GLU A 66 7.93 33.51 -20.24
CA GLU A 66 6.88 32.98 -19.38
C GLU A 66 6.68 31.48 -19.62
N ARG A 67 6.49 31.06 -20.88
CA ARG A 67 6.33 29.64 -21.22
C ARG A 67 7.53 28.80 -20.82
N GLN A 68 8.74 29.29 -21.09
CA GLN A 68 9.96 28.59 -20.72
C GLN A 68 10.08 28.48 -19.20
N GLY A 69 9.77 29.55 -18.47
CA GLY A 69 9.73 29.56 -17.00
C GLY A 69 8.74 28.55 -16.43
N THR A 70 7.50 28.52 -16.96
CA THR A 70 6.47 27.55 -16.53
C THR A 70 6.92 26.12 -16.80
N ILE A 71 7.44 25.82 -18.01
CA ILE A 71 7.91 24.48 -18.34
C ILE A 71 9.05 24.04 -17.42
N THR A 72 10.04 24.90 -17.19
CA THR A 72 11.15 24.58 -16.29
C THR A 72 10.67 24.39 -14.86
N ASN A 73 9.74 25.21 -14.38
CA ASN A 73 9.15 25.05 -13.06
C ASN A 73 8.36 23.74 -12.92
N ASP A 74 7.56 23.39 -13.94
CA ASP A 74 6.78 22.16 -13.95
C ASP A 74 7.66 20.92 -14.00
N ILE A 75 8.77 20.97 -14.77
CA ILE A 75 9.77 19.89 -14.79
C ILE A 75 10.42 19.75 -13.42
N ALA A 76 10.87 20.85 -12.81
CA ALA A 76 11.50 20.80 -11.49
C ALA A 76 10.53 20.28 -10.41
N ALA A 77 9.25 20.69 -10.46
CA ALA A 77 8.22 20.19 -9.57
C ALA A 77 7.94 18.69 -9.79
N ALA A 78 7.92 18.23 -11.05
CA ALA A 78 7.73 16.82 -11.37
C ALA A 78 8.92 15.96 -10.90
N GLU A 79 10.15 16.46 -11.04
CA GLU A 79 11.36 15.78 -10.53
C GLU A 79 11.34 15.69 -9.00
N ASP A 80 11.01 16.77 -8.30
CA ASP A 80 10.88 16.79 -6.84
C ASP A 80 9.79 15.81 -6.35
N LEU A 81 8.63 15.80 -7.00
CA LEU A 81 7.56 14.83 -6.70
C LEU A 81 7.99 13.39 -6.97
N LYS A 82 8.77 13.16 -8.04
CA LYS A 82 9.31 11.83 -8.34
C LYS A 82 10.30 11.37 -7.27
N VAL A 83 11.20 12.24 -6.82
CA VAL A 83 12.15 11.93 -5.75
C VAL A 83 11.41 11.61 -4.45
N LYS A 84 10.44 12.45 -4.06
CA LYS A 84 9.60 12.20 -2.88
C LYS A 84 8.83 10.89 -2.96
N ALA A 85 8.31 10.54 -4.14
CA ALA A 85 7.64 9.25 -4.35
C ALA A 85 8.60 8.07 -4.18
N GLN A 86 9.82 8.15 -4.73
CA GLN A 86 10.85 7.12 -4.58
C GLN A 86 11.31 6.98 -3.12
N GLU A 87 11.49 8.09 -2.40
CA GLU A 87 11.82 8.07 -0.98
C GLU A 87 10.69 7.45 -0.14
N ALA A 88 9.43 7.79 -0.43
CA ALA A 88 8.28 7.21 0.23
C ALA A 88 8.13 5.71 -0.06
N GLU A 89 8.37 5.28 -1.30
CA GLU A 89 8.38 3.87 -1.69
C GLU A 89 9.47 3.10 -0.94
N ALA A 90 10.70 3.63 -0.90
CA ALA A 90 11.80 3.02 -0.16
C ALA A 90 11.51 2.93 1.36
N ALA A 91 10.94 3.98 1.95
CA ALA A 91 10.54 3.98 3.35
C ALA A 91 9.41 2.98 3.64
N TYR A 92 8.45 2.86 2.73
CA TYR A 92 7.36 1.89 2.83
C TYR A 92 7.88 0.45 2.75
N ASP A 93 8.76 0.16 1.80
CA ASP A 93 9.36 -1.17 1.64
C ASP A 93 10.21 -1.56 2.86
N GLN A 94 10.99 -0.60 3.39
CA GLN A 94 11.75 -0.82 4.62
C GLN A 94 10.82 -1.11 5.80
N ALA A 95 9.77 -0.31 5.99
CA ALA A 95 8.78 -0.53 7.05
C ALA A 95 8.08 -1.89 6.91
N LEU A 96 7.83 -2.35 5.68
CA LEU A 96 7.24 -3.66 5.43
C LEU A 96 8.21 -4.80 5.79
N ILE A 97 9.49 -4.65 5.49
CA ILE A 97 10.53 -5.63 5.88
C ILE A 97 10.64 -5.68 7.41
N ASP A 98 10.71 -4.52 8.06
CA ASP A 98 10.85 -4.42 9.51
C ASP A 98 9.62 -5.01 10.22
N ALA A 99 8.41 -4.69 9.77
CA ALA A 99 7.18 -5.26 10.33
C ALA A 99 7.10 -6.79 10.15
N ARG A 100 7.59 -7.32 9.02
CA ARG A 100 7.67 -8.78 8.80
C ARG A 100 8.70 -9.43 9.73
N ALA A 101 9.85 -8.79 9.93
CA ALA A 101 10.87 -9.28 10.85
C ALA A 101 10.38 -9.27 12.29
N GLU A 102 9.72 -8.20 12.72
CA GLU A 102 9.11 -8.07 14.05
C GLU A 102 8.01 -9.12 14.26
N ALA A 103 7.12 -9.31 13.28
CA ALA A 103 6.10 -10.36 13.35
C ALA A 103 6.70 -11.76 13.49
N GLN A 104 7.79 -12.05 12.76
CA GLN A 104 8.50 -13.32 12.90
C GLN A 104 9.15 -13.49 14.28
N GLN A 105 9.74 -12.41 14.83
CA GLN A 105 10.28 -12.42 16.19
C GLN A 105 9.20 -12.67 17.24
N ILE A 106 8.06 -11.97 17.15
CA ILE A 106 6.92 -12.16 18.06
C ILE A 106 6.42 -13.60 17.99
N VAL A 107 6.27 -14.17 16.79
CA VAL A 107 5.83 -15.56 16.64
C VAL A 107 6.86 -16.55 17.22
N ALA A 108 8.15 -16.30 17.03
CA ALA A 108 9.20 -17.14 17.59
C ALA A 108 9.22 -17.07 19.13
N GLN A 109 9.10 -15.87 19.69
CA GLN A 109 9.05 -15.66 21.13
C GLN A 109 7.81 -16.28 21.75
N ALA A 110 6.62 -16.04 21.18
CA ALA A 110 5.38 -16.64 21.66
C ALA A 110 5.43 -18.17 21.62
N LYS A 111 6.05 -18.77 20.59
CA LYS A 111 6.25 -20.23 20.54
C LYS A 111 7.20 -20.73 21.63
N ALA A 112 8.28 -20.00 21.90
CA ALA A 112 9.22 -20.35 22.95
C ALA A 112 8.56 -20.27 24.34
N ASP A 113 7.80 -19.20 24.60
CA ASP A 113 7.06 -19.01 25.85
C ASP A 113 5.98 -20.09 26.02
N MET A 114 5.19 -20.37 24.98
CA MET A 114 4.21 -21.46 25.01
C MET A 114 4.84 -22.82 25.27
N GLN A 115 6.02 -23.10 24.68
CA GLN A 115 6.70 -24.38 24.91
C GLN A 115 7.18 -24.48 26.36
N ALA A 116 7.73 -23.40 26.93
CA ALA A 116 8.15 -23.37 28.32
C ALA A 116 6.97 -23.58 29.29
N ASP A 117 5.84 -22.93 29.03
CA ASP A 117 4.62 -23.11 29.82
C ASP A 117 4.07 -24.53 29.70
N LEU A 118 4.06 -25.09 28.49
CA LEU A 118 3.68 -26.49 28.26
C LEU A 118 4.56 -27.47 29.02
N ASP A 119 5.88 -27.26 29.02
CA ASP A 119 6.83 -28.13 29.72
C ASP A 119 6.60 -28.08 31.25
N ILE A 120 6.26 -26.90 31.80
CA ILE A 120 5.93 -26.73 33.22
C ILE A 120 4.63 -27.46 33.56
N GLU A 121 3.56 -27.26 32.79
CA GLU A 121 2.27 -27.89 33.04
C GLU A 121 2.33 -29.41 32.81
N MET A 122 3.11 -29.89 31.84
CA MET A 122 3.38 -31.31 31.66
C MET A 122 4.09 -31.91 32.87
N ALA A 123 5.16 -31.27 33.36
CA ALA A 123 5.88 -31.75 34.54
C ALA A 123 4.99 -31.81 35.79
N LYS A 124 4.09 -30.84 35.94
CA LYS A 124 3.10 -30.81 37.02
C LYS A 124 2.06 -31.93 36.86
N ALA A 125 1.52 -32.11 35.66
CA ALA A 125 0.57 -33.18 35.37
C ALA A 125 1.19 -34.56 35.61
N ASP A 126 2.43 -34.78 35.18
CA ASP A 126 3.16 -36.03 35.42
C ASP A 126 3.37 -36.29 36.93
N ALA A 127 3.67 -35.26 37.71
CA ALA A 127 3.80 -35.37 39.16
C ALA A 127 2.46 -35.70 39.84
N GLU A 128 1.36 -35.07 39.43
CA GLU A 128 0.01 -35.35 39.92
C GLU A 128 -0.44 -36.78 39.55
N ILE A 129 -0.20 -37.21 38.31
CA ILE A 129 -0.48 -38.57 37.86
C ILE A 129 0.32 -39.58 38.69
N ALA A 130 1.62 -39.35 38.90
CA ALA A 130 2.46 -40.24 39.70
C ALA A 130 1.96 -40.35 41.16
N ALA A 131 1.52 -39.25 41.75
CA ALA A 131 0.93 -39.25 43.09
C ALA A 131 -0.39 -40.04 43.13
N GLN A 132 -1.28 -39.82 42.15
CA GLN A 132 -2.56 -40.53 42.06
C GLN A 132 -2.35 -42.04 41.82
N VAL A 133 -1.37 -42.43 41.02
CA VAL A 133 -1.00 -43.83 40.81
C VAL A 133 -0.52 -44.45 42.11
N ALA A 134 0.38 -43.80 42.85
CA ALA A 134 0.86 -44.30 44.14
C ALA A 134 -0.25 -44.42 45.20
N GLU A 135 -1.21 -43.49 45.21
CA GLU A 135 -2.40 -43.59 46.08
C GLU A 135 -3.30 -44.76 45.67
N SER A 136 -3.56 -44.91 44.37
CA SER A 136 -4.39 -46.00 43.84
C SER A 136 -3.76 -47.37 44.10
N GLU A 137 -2.44 -47.49 43.99
CA GLU A 137 -1.71 -48.72 44.33
C GLU A 137 -1.86 -49.09 45.81
N LYS A 138 -1.80 -48.10 46.72
CA LYS A 138 -2.06 -48.33 48.15
C LYS A 138 -3.49 -48.80 48.40
N ALA A 139 -4.47 -48.14 47.80
CA ALA A 139 -5.88 -48.52 47.93
C ALA A 139 -6.13 -49.94 47.39
N ILE A 140 -5.55 -50.28 46.23
CA ILE A 140 -5.62 -51.64 45.66
C ILE A 140 -4.97 -52.66 46.59
N ALA A 141 -3.81 -52.35 47.18
CA ALA A 141 -3.14 -53.24 48.12
C ALA A 141 -3.99 -53.48 49.39
N GLU A 142 -4.64 -52.45 49.91
CA GLU A 142 -5.54 -52.55 51.07
C GLU A 142 -6.80 -53.37 50.75
N ILE A 143 -7.42 -53.12 49.60
CA ILE A 143 -8.56 -53.93 49.11
C ILE A 143 -8.14 -55.39 48.94
N ARG A 144 -6.96 -55.65 48.38
CA ARG A 144 -6.43 -57.01 48.21
C ARG A 144 -6.20 -57.70 49.55
N ALA A 145 -5.61 -56.99 50.52
CA ALA A 145 -5.41 -57.53 51.86
C ALA A 145 -6.74 -57.87 52.55
N SER A 146 -7.70 -56.95 52.49
CA SER A 146 -9.05 -57.14 53.06
C SER A 146 -9.81 -58.27 52.36
N ALA A 147 -9.70 -58.38 51.04
CA ALA A 147 -10.29 -59.47 50.27
C ALA A 147 -9.70 -60.83 50.67
N MET A 148 -8.39 -60.93 50.89
CA MET A 148 -7.76 -62.17 51.35
C MET A 148 -8.26 -62.61 52.74
N VAL A 149 -8.44 -61.66 53.66
CA VAL A 149 -9.03 -61.93 54.99
C VAL A 149 -10.47 -62.41 54.85
N ASN A 150 -11.28 -61.73 54.04
CA ASN A 150 -12.67 -62.12 53.80
C ASN A 150 -12.78 -63.50 53.14
N VAL A 151 -11.90 -63.81 52.18
CA VAL A 151 -11.84 -65.15 51.55
C VAL A 151 -11.48 -66.21 52.58
N GLN A 152 -10.53 -65.96 53.48
CA GLN A 152 -10.16 -66.89 54.55
C GLN A 152 -11.34 -67.15 55.48
N ALA A 153 -12.07 -66.11 55.89
CA ALA A 153 -13.27 -66.25 56.72
C ALA A 153 -14.36 -67.07 56.03
N VAL A 154 -14.70 -66.73 54.78
CA VAL A 154 -15.71 -67.48 53.99
C VAL A 154 -15.28 -68.92 53.76
N ALA A 155 -14.00 -69.18 53.51
CA ALA A 155 -13.47 -70.54 53.33
C ALA A 155 -13.58 -71.38 54.62
N LYS A 156 -13.33 -70.79 55.79
CA LYS A 156 -13.51 -71.45 57.09
C LYS A 156 -14.99 -71.73 57.35
N ASP A 157 -15.86 -70.74 57.20
CA ASP A 157 -17.31 -70.89 57.39
C ASP A 157 -17.91 -71.95 56.46
N THR A 158 -17.51 -71.96 55.19
CA THR A 158 -17.99 -72.96 54.22
C THR A 158 -17.43 -74.36 54.49
N ALA A 159 -16.18 -74.48 54.93
CA ALA A 159 -15.60 -75.77 55.32
C ALA A 159 -16.29 -76.36 56.55
N GLU A 160 -16.57 -75.56 57.58
CA GLU A 160 -17.34 -75.99 58.75
C GLU A 160 -18.75 -76.44 58.37
N ALA A 161 -19.45 -75.64 57.55
CA ALA A 161 -20.78 -75.98 57.06
C ALA A 161 -20.80 -77.29 56.26
N LEU A 162 -19.79 -77.54 55.42
CA LEU A 162 -19.65 -78.78 54.66
C LEU A 162 -19.39 -80.00 55.56
N VAL A 163 -18.51 -79.87 56.56
CA VAL A 163 -18.23 -80.96 57.52
C VAL A 163 -19.47 -81.32 58.33
N ALA A 164 -20.23 -80.32 58.77
CA ALA A 164 -21.49 -80.51 59.46
C ALA A 164 -22.55 -81.19 58.55
N ALA A 165 -22.68 -80.73 57.30
CA ALA A 165 -23.63 -81.30 56.33
C ALA A 165 -23.31 -82.76 55.95
N LEU A 166 -22.03 -83.14 55.96
CA LEU A 166 -21.56 -84.51 55.69
C LEU A 166 -21.63 -85.43 56.92
N GLY A 167 -22.14 -84.94 58.06
CA GLY A 167 -22.38 -85.74 59.27
C GLY A 167 -21.19 -85.88 60.23
N GLY A 168 -20.14 -85.07 60.05
CA GLY A 168 -18.99 -84.99 60.97
C GLY A 168 -19.19 -83.94 62.06
N THR A 169 -18.48 -84.07 63.19
CA THR A 169 -18.37 -82.99 64.20
C THR A 169 -17.29 -82.02 63.76
N ALA A 170 -17.65 -80.80 63.39
CA ALA A 170 -16.68 -79.76 63.05
C ALA A 170 -15.94 -79.31 64.32
N ASP A 171 -14.69 -79.72 64.48
CA ASP A 171 -13.80 -79.14 65.46
C ASP A 171 -13.14 -77.91 64.84
N ALA A 172 -13.59 -76.72 65.25
CA ALA A 172 -13.19 -75.44 64.65
C ALA A 172 -11.66 -75.27 64.59
N THR A 173 -10.93 -75.77 65.59
CA THR A 173 -9.47 -75.73 65.63
C THR A 173 -8.78 -76.54 64.54
N THR A 174 -9.33 -77.70 64.15
CA THR A 174 -8.75 -78.52 63.08
C THR A 174 -9.13 -78.02 61.70
N VAL A 175 -10.35 -77.49 61.52
CA VAL A 175 -10.80 -76.88 60.26
C VAL A 175 -9.98 -75.63 59.95
N ASP A 176 -9.79 -74.75 60.94
CA ASP A 176 -8.97 -73.56 60.80
C ASP A 176 -7.52 -73.88 60.43
N ALA A 177 -6.90 -74.85 61.11
CA ALA A 177 -5.54 -75.26 60.82
C ALA A 177 -5.40 -75.86 59.39
N ALA A 178 -6.39 -76.61 58.92
CA ALA A 178 -6.38 -77.22 57.58
C ALA A 178 -6.58 -76.19 56.47
N VAL A 179 -7.48 -75.22 56.65
CA VAL A 179 -7.72 -74.12 55.70
C VAL A 179 -6.49 -73.20 55.64
N ASP A 180 -5.91 -72.85 56.79
CA ASP A 180 -4.71 -72.00 56.85
C ASP A 180 -3.48 -72.66 56.20
N ALA A 181 -3.33 -73.98 56.36
CA ALA A 181 -2.27 -74.74 55.69
C ALA A 181 -2.45 -74.77 54.16
N ARG A 182 -3.70 -74.81 53.66
CA ARG A 182 -4.00 -74.80 52.23
C ARG A 182 -3.94 -73.43 51.59
N MET A 183 -4.14 -72.35 52.34
CA MET A 183 -3.99 -70.98 51.84
C MET A 183 -2.53 -70.49 51.78
N LYS A 184 -1.61 -71.15 52.50
CA LYS A 184 -0.17 -70.81 52.54
C LYS A 184 0.68 -71.59 51.53
N GLY A 185 0.12 -72.59 50.85
CA GLY A 185 0.78 -73.39 49.80
C GLY A 185 0.39 -72.94 48.41
#